data_AF-A0A957ARU7-F1
#
_entry.id   AF-A0A957ARU7-F1
#
_cell.length_a   1.000
_cell.length_b   1.000
_cell.length_c   1.000
_cell.angle_alpha   90.00
_cell.angle_beta   90.00
_cell.angle_gamma   90.00
#
_symmetry.space_group_name_H-M   'P 1'
#
loop_
_entity.id
_entity.type
_entity.pdbx_description
1 polymer ?
#
loop_
_entity_poly.entity_id
_entity_poly.type
_entity_poly.pdbx_seq_one_letter_code
_entity_poly.pdbx_strand_id
1 'polypeptide(L)'
;AENGYTDSLIIWGDRTAVGIGGGVCQVSTTAFRAAFLGGFPIEERWNHGYVVSWYGQPGLDATIYTPTVDFKFRNTTGHHIIIKADLNEAKGTLTFNFYGTKPDWDVDVTGPEILKESPPPPPIYQTDASLGAGEVRQVEYAKNGMDVAWRRVIRDSAGEVLSDEVLESSYTPWAAYYLVGPTDDSAAAG
;
A
#
# COMPACT_ATOMS: atom_id res chain seq x y z
N ALA A 1 -11.68 13.72 17.21
CA ALA A 1 -11.36 13.84 15.77
C ALA A 1 -10.96 15.29 15.51
N GLU A 2 -9.67 15.60 15.49
CA GLU A 2 -9.18 17.00 15.38
C GLU A 2 -8.35 17.29 14.11
N ASN A 3 -8.03 16.29 13.28
CA ASN A 3 -7.19 16.45 12.09
C ASN A 3 -7.84 15.99 10.77
N GLY A 4 -9.17 15.86 10.70
CA GLY A 4 -9.87 15.49 9.46
C GLY A 4 -9.72 14.04 9.01
N TYR A 5 -9.07 13.17 9.80
CA TYR A 5 -8.95 11.74 9.51
C TYR A 5 -10.23 10.98 9.87
N THR A 6 -10.71 10.16 8.95
CA THR A 6 -11.77 9.18 9.18
C THR A 6 -11.17 7.86 9.65
N ASP A 7 -11.96 7.08 10.39
CA ASP A 7 -11.63 5.70 10.73
C ASP A 7 -11.43 4.88 9.45
N SER A 8 -10.34 4.14 9.39
CA SER A 8 -10.00 3.29 8.25
C SER A 8 -9.18 2.09 8.65
N LEU A 9 -9.24 1.10 7.77
CA LEU A 9 -8.44 -0.10 7.83
C LEU A 9 -6.95 0.26 7.82
N ILE A 10 -6.25 -0.07 8.91
CA ILE A 10 -4.80 -0.07 9.06
C ILE A 10 -4.31 -1.52 9.06
N ILE A 11 -3.17 -1.79 8.42
CA ILE A 11 -2.53 -3.10 8.49
C ILE A 11 -1.64 -3.09 9.73
N TRP A 12 -1.99 -3.86 10.76
CA TRP A 12 -1.21 -3.96 11.99
C TRP A 12 -0.92 -5.43 12.30
N GLY A 13 0.36 -5.80 12.19
CA GLY A 13 0.81 -7.14 12.52
C GLY A 13 0.24 -8.14 11.51
N ASP A 14 -0.61 -9.04 11.98
CA ASP A 14 -1.28 -10.09 11.21
C ASP A 14 -2.76 -9.79 10.91
N ARG A 15 -3.25 -8.57 11.22
CA ARG A 15 -4.66 -8.20 11.08
C ARG A 15 -4.84 -6.81 10.48
N THR A 16 -5.97 -6.60 9.83
CA THR A 16 -6.45 -5.25 9.51
C THR A 16 -7.27 -4.77 10.71
N ALA A 17 -6.86 -3.65 11.31
CA ALA A 17 -7.58 -3.02 12.40
C ALA A 17 -8.24 -1.73 11.92
N VAL A 18 -9.30 -1.29 12.61
CA VAL A 18 -9.82 0.06 12.40
C VAL A 18 -8.93 1.03 13.18
N GLY A 19 -8.27 1.93 12.46
CA GLY A 19 -7.44 2.99 13.03
C GLY A 19 -7.76 4.34 12.40
N ILE A 20 -7.30 5.42 13.02
CA ILE A 20 -7.46 6.77 12.48
C ILE A 20 -6.46 6.92 11.31
N GLY A 21 -6.94 7.03 10.06
CA GLY A 21 -6.03 7.08 8.91
C GLY A 21 -6.63 6.86 7.52
N GLY A 22 -7.95 7.01 7.34
CA GLY A 22 -8.61 6.79 6.05
C GLY A 22 -8.07 7.65 4.92
N GLY A 23 -7.64 6.99 3.84
CA GLY A 23 -7.17 7.65 2.62
C GLY A 23 -5.72 8.17 2.67
N VAL A 24 -5.03 8.13 3.81
CA VAL A 24 -3.67 8.69 3.92
C VAL A 24 -2.65 7.83 3.15
N CYS A 25 -2.82 6.50 3.13
CA CYS A 25 -2.00 5.64 2.28
C CYS A 25 -2.27 5.84 0.78
N GLN A 26 -3.47 6.25 0.39
CA GLN A 26 -3.77 6.62 -1.00
C GLN A 26 -3.03 7.91 -1.38
N VAL A 27 -3.00 8.90 -0.48
CA VAL A 27 -2.19 10.12 -0.64
C VAL A 27 -0.71 9.77 -0.85
N SER A 28 -0.13 8.99 0.05
CA SER A 28 1.28 8.57 -0.02
C SER A 28 1.58 7.80 -1.30
N THR A 29 0.74 6.81 -1.65
CA THR A 29 0.90 6.01 -2.87
C THR A 29 0.83 6.87 -4.14
N THR A 30 -0.12 7.79 -4.24
CA THR A 30 -0.25 8.64 -5.43
C THR A 30 0.89 9.65 -5.54
N ALA A 31 1.32 10.26 -4.42
CA ALA A 31 2.47 11.16 -4.41
C ALA A 31 3.78 10.42 -4.73
N PHE A 32 3.96 9.22 -4.19
CA PHE A 32 5.08 8.34 -4.51
C PHE A 32 5.16 8.03 -5.99
N ARG A 33 4.04 7.64 -6.62
CA ARG A 33 4.01 7.36 -8.06
C ARG A 33 4.41 8.58 -8.89
N ALA A 34 3.91 9.77 -8.54
CA ALA A 34 4.28 11.01 -9.23
C ALA A 34 5.79 11.31 -9.08
N ALA A 35 6.35 11.15 -7.88
CA ALA A 35 7.78 11.36 -7.64
C ALA A 35 8.66 10.30 -8.35
N PHE A 36 8.27 9.02 -8.26
CA PHE A 36 9.01 7.91 -8.84
C PHE A 36 9.05 8.00 -10.37
N LEU A 37 7.89 8.23 -11.00
CA LEU A 37 7.78 8.41 -12.45
C LEU A 37 8.40 9.73 -12.93
N GLY A 38 8.47 10.75 -12.08
CA GLY A 38 9.15 12.01 -12.36
C GLY A 38 10.69 11.93 -12.30
N GLY A 39 11.24 10.78 -11.89
CA GLY A 39 12.70 10.59 -11.77
C GLY A 39 13.29 11.22 -10.51
N PHE A 40 12.46 11.58 -9.52
CA PHE A 40 12.97 12.08 -8.25
C PHE A 40 13.62 10.96 -7.44
N PRO A 41 14.75 11.23 -6.75
CA PRO A 41 15.30 10.31 -5.76
C PRO A 41 14.30 10.07 -4.63
N ILE A 42 14.08 8.78 -4.33
CA ILE A 42 13.23 8.34 -3.23
C ILE A 42 14.12 8.06 -2.03
N GLU A 43 13.94 8.83 -0.96
CA GLU A 43 14.78 8.79 0.23
C GLU A 43 14.21 7.83 1.29
N GLU A 44 12.87 7.71 1.33
CA GLU A 44 12.17 6.77 2.19
C GLU A 44 10.89 6.30 1.50
N ARG A 45 10.68 4.99 1.48
CA ARG A 45 9.45 4.37 0.99
C ARG A 45 9.26 3.04 1.70
N TRP A 46 8.02 2.79 2.11
CA TRP A 46 7.57 1.51 2.64
C TRP A 46 6.37 1.02 1.83
N ASN A 47 6.40 -0.20 1.31
CA ASN A 47 5.22 -0.81 0.70
C ASN A 47 4.24 -1.32 1.79
N HIS A 48 2.99 -1.56 1.40
CA HIS A 48 1.98 -2.15 2.28
C HIS A 48 2.36 -3.59 2.65
N GLY A 49 1.88 -4.07 3.80
CA GLY A 49 2.14 -5.43 4.27
C GLY A 49 1.57 -6.54 3.38
N TYR A 50 0.52 -6.27 2.61
CA TYR A 50 -0.05 -7.18 1.60
C TYR A 50 -0.40 -6.42 0.31
N VAL A 51 -0.64 -7.13 -0.79
CA VAL A 51 -1.06 -6.52 -2.06
C VAL A 51 -2.45 -5.90 -1.93
N VAL A 52 -2.53 -4.58 -2.16
CA VAL A 52 -3.77 -3.82 -2.17
C VAL A 52 -4.33 -3.80 -3.60
N SER A 53 -5.31 -4.66 -3.87
CA SER A 53 -5.80 -4.95 -5.23
C SER A 53 -6.29 -3.71 -6.00
N TRP A 54 -6.92 -2.73 -5.33
CA TRP A 54 -7.45 -1.53 -5.98
C TRP A 54 -6.37 -0.50 -6.37
N TYR A 55 -5.11 -0.69 -5.97
CA TYR A 55 -4.00 0.15 -6.46
C TYR A 55 -3.45 -0.30 -7.82
N GLY A 56 -3.99 -1.38 -8.40
CA GLY A 56 -3.58 -1.89 -9.70
C GLY A 56 -2.40 -2.85 -9.57
N GLN A 57 -1.37 -2.65 -10.39
CA GLN A 57 -0.18 -3.50 -10.36
C GLN A 57 0.56 -3.38 -9.01
N PRO A 58 1.05 -4.49 -8.45
CA PRO A 58 1.84 -4.47 -7.21
C PRO A 58 3.20 -3.82 -7.44
N GLY A 59 3.82 -3.37 -6.35
CA GLY A 59 5.21 -2.89 -6.32
C GLY A 59 5.39 -1.39 -6.41
N LEU A 60 4.34 -0.63 -6.77
CA LEU A 60 4.35 0.82 -6.83
C LEU A 60 3.38 1.46 -5.83
N ASP A 61 3.49 1.09 -4.57
CA ASP A 61 2.68 1.63 -3.47
C ASP A 61 3.56 2.17 -2.33
N ALA A 62 3.06 3.15 -1.60
CA ALA A 62 3.72 3.70 -0.43
C ALA A 62 2.72 3.83 0.71
N THR A 63 3.06 3.28 1.87
CA THR A 63 2.30 3.43 3.11
C THR A 63 2.84 4.62 3.92
N ILE A 64 2.08 5.06 4.90
CA ILE A 64 2.47 6.09 5.86
C ILE A 64 1.78 5.78 7.19
N TYR A 65 2.54 5.86 8.28
CA TYR A 65 2.06 5.66 9.63
C TYR A 65 2.90 6.52 10.57
N THR A 66 2.45 7.75 10.79
CA THR A 66 3.18 8.74 11.56
C THR A 66 3.29 8.34 13.04
N PRO A 67 4.46 8.49 13.69
CA PRO A 67 5.70 9.09 13.17
C PRO A 67 6.72 8.09 12.60
N THR A 68 6.42 6.79 12.56
CA THR A 68 7.44 5.74 12.33
C THR A 68 7.62 5.32 10.88
N VAL A 69 6.60 5.52 10.03
CA VAL A 69 6.62 5.16 8.61
C VAL A 69 6.23 6.39 7.81
N ASP A 70 7.08 6.81 6.88
CA ASP A 70 6.88 8.00 6.06
C ASP A 70 7.24 7.76 4.59
N PHE A 71 6.84 8.68 3.73
CA PHE A 71 7.29 8.73 2.34
C PHE A 71 8.08 10.03 2.10
N LYS A 72 9.33 9.90 1.65
CA LYS A 72 10.22 11.03 1.43
C LYS A 72 10.87 10.93 0.05
N PHE A 73 10.90 12.04 -0.66
CA PHE A 73 11.64 12.20 -1.90
C PHE A 73 12.39 13.54 -1.90
N ARG A 74 13.43 13.64 -2.74
CA ARG A 74 14.23 14.85 -2.86
C ARG A 74 14.00 15.52 -4.21
N ASN A 75 13.79 16.83 -4.20
CA ASN A 75 13.81 17.61 -5.43
C ASN A 75 15.28 17.92 -5.82
N THR A 76 15.77 17.23 -6.85
CA THR A 76 17.13 17.43 -7.40
C THR A 76 17.15 18.20 -8.72
N THR A 77 16.02 18.77 -9.14
CA THR A 77 15.89 19.44 -10.45
C THR A 77 16.62 20.78 -10.55
N GLY A 78 17.08 21.34 -9.42
CA GLY A 78 17.62 22.70 -9.36
C GLY A 78 16.57 23.81 -9.48
N HIS A 79 15.28 23.45 -9.64
CA HIS A 79 14.17 24.37 -9.80
C HIS A 79 13.09 24.12 -8.75
N HIS A 80 12.22 25.11 -8.53
CA HIS A 80 11.04 24.90 -7.69
C HIS A 80 10.06 23.94 -8.36
N ILE A 81 9.43 23.10 -7.54
CA ILE A 81 8.30 22.27 -7.93
C ILE A 81 7.06 22.72 -7.18
N ILE A 82 5.91 22.70 -7.85
CA ILE A 82 4.59 22.93 -7.28
C ILE A 82 3.86 21.60 -7.29
N ILE A 83 3.41 21.18 -6.12
CA ILE A 83 2.62 19.95 -5.96
C ILE A 83 1.17 20.35 -5.75
N LYS A 84 0.29 19.92 -6.64
CA LYS A 84 -1.15 20.15 -6.54
C LYS A 84 -1.87 18.82 -6.39
N ALA A 85 -2.68 18.71 -5.35
CA ALA A 85 -3.59 17.59 -5.16
C ALA A 85 -5.01 18.00 -5.60
N ASP A 86 -5.61 17.22 -6.49
CA ASP A 86 -6.97 17.42 -6.98
C ASP A 86 -7.82 16.20 -6.56
N LEU A 87 -8.86 16.45 -5.77
CA LEU A 87 -9.81 15.43 -5.32
C LEU A 87 -11.09 15.51 -6.15
N ASN A 88 -11.50 14.38 -6.73
CA ASN A 88 -12.80 14.21 -7.35
C ASN A 88 -13.63 13.24 -6.49
N GLU A 89 -14.42 13.79 -5.57
CA GLU A 89 -15.26 13.02 -4.64
C GLU A 89 -16.28 12.15 -5.37
N ALA A 90 -16.93 12.68 -6.41
CA ALA A 90 -17.92 11.95 -7.19
C ALA A 90 -17.36 10.68 -7.87
N LYS A 91 -16.06 10.69 -8.19
CA LYS A 91 -15.34 9.55 -8.78
C LYS A 91 -14.46 8.81 -7.77
N GLY A 92 -14.41 9.24 -6.52
CA GLY A 92 -13.49 8.70 -5.51
C GLY A 92 -12.01 8.73 -5.95
N THR A 93 -11.60 9.73 -6.74
CA THR A 93 -10.26 9.80 -7.34
C THR A 93 -9.45 10.94 -6.75
N LEU A 94 -8.21 10.65 -6.37
CA LEU A 94 -7.22 11.64 -5.95
C LEU A 94 -6.07 11.69 -6.96
N THR A 95 -5.75 12.87 -7.45
CA THR A 95 -4.67 13.09 -8.44
C THR A 95 -3.61 14.01 -7.86
N PHE A 96 -2.34 13.64 -8.02
CA PHE A 96 -1.20 14.50 -7.72
C PHE A 96 -0.56 14.99 -9.03
N ASN A 97 -0.50 16.30 -9.18
CA ASN A 97 0.14 16.97 -10.31
C ASN A 97 1.41 17.67 -9.82
N PHE A 98 2.55 17.31 -10.40
CA PHE A 98 3.84 17.93 -10.11
C PHE A 98 4.19 18.86 -11.27
N TYR A 99 4.24 20.16 -11.01
CA TYR A 99 4.58 21.18 -12.00
C TYR A 99 5.96 21.75 -11.70
N GLY A 100 6.75 21.98 -12.73
CA GLY A 100 8.08 22.57 -12.62
C GLY A 100 8.75 22.72 -13.98
N THR A 101 9.98 23.20 -13.98
CA THR A 101 10.84 23.14 -15.16
C THR A 101 11.13 21.68 -15.50
N LYS A 102 10.88 21.25 -16.75
CA LYS A 102 11.21 19.88 -17.18
C LYS A 102 12.72 19.66 -17.02
N PRO A 103 13.14 18.67 -16.22
CA PRO A 103 14.55 18.30 -16.13
C PRO A 103 15.06 17.75 -17.47
N ASP A 104 16.37 17.84 -17.71
CA ASP A 104 17.00 17.27 -18.90
C ASP A 104 17.26 15.76 -18.75
N TRP A 105 16.23 15.03 -18.31
CA TRP A 105 16.24 13.58 -18.23
C TRP A 105 14.89 12.98 -18.65
N ASP A 106 14.96 11.73 -19.09
CA ASP A 106 13.83 10.86 -19.33
C ASP A 106 13.89 9.65 -18.39
N VAL A 107 12.71 9.09 -18.09
CA VAL A 107 12.52 8.03 -17.09
C VAL A 107 11.82 6.86 -17.75
N ASP A 108 12.49 5.72 -17.81
CA ASP A 108 11.94 4.45 -18.26
C ASP A 108 11.68 3.55 -17.05
N VAL A 109 10.46 3.01 -16.95
CA VAL A 109 10.08 2.10 -15.87
C VAL A 109 9.55 0.80 -16.47
N THR A 110 10.13 -0.33 -16.04
CA THR A 110 9.72 -1.67 -16.48
C THR A 110 9.37 -2.55 -15.28
N GLY A 111 8.30 -3.34 -15.43
CA GLY A 111 7.78 -4.20 -14.38
C GLY A 111 6.24 -4.29 -14.38
N PRO A 112 5.65 -4.88 -13.33
CA PRO A 112 6.35 -5.58 -12.25
C PRO A 112 6.91 -6.92 -12.76
N GLU A 113 8.11 -7.27 -12.35
CA GLU A 113 8.58 -8.65 -12.36
C GLU A 113 8.13 -9.33 -11.05
N ILE A 114 7.47 -10.49 -11.15
CA ILE A 114 7.12 -11.29 -9.98
C ILE A 114 8.32 -12.18 -9.65
N LEU A 115 9.01 -11.85 -8.55
CA LEU A 115 10.19 -12.60 -8.09
C LEU A 115 9.78 -13.86 -7.33
N LYS A 116 8.68 -13.78 -6.56
CA LYS A 116 8.17 -14.86 -5.73
C LYS A 116 6.68 -14.69 -5.47
N GLU A 117 5.97 -15.81 -5.38
CA GLU A 117 4.63 -15.87 -4.80
C GLU A 117 4.59 -16.84 -3.63
N SER A 118 3.68 -16.63 -2.68
CA SER A 118 3.50 -17.53 -1.54
C SER A 118 2.01 -17.66 -1.20
N PRO A 119 1.49 -18.89 -1.02
CA PRO A 119 0.08 -19.08 -0.67
C PRO A 119 -0.20 -18.54 0.74
N PRO A 120 -1.46 -18.15 1.03
CA PRO A 120 -1.88 -17.75 2.36
C PRO A 120 -1.70 -18.90 3.37
N PRO A 121 -1.44 -18.58 4.65
CA PRO A 121 -1.50 -19.57 5.72
C PRO A 121 -2.93 -20.13 5.91
N PRO A 122 -3.09 -21.23 6.66
CA PRO A 122 -4.42 -21.73 7.04
C PRO A 122 -5.27 -20.65 7.74
N PRO A 123 -6.61 -20.70 7.60
CA PRO A 123 -7.49 -19.76 8.28
C PRO A 123 -7.37 -19.78 9.80
N ILE A 124 -7.53 -18.61 10.41
CA ILE A 124 -7.57 -18.43 11.86
C ILE A 124 -9.03 -18.33 12.30
N TYR A 125 -9.38 -19.08 13.35
CA TYR A 125 -10.70 -19.05 13.98
C TYR A 125 -10.55 -18.52 15.40
N GLN A 126 -11.31 -17.49 15.76
CA GLN A 126 -11.37 -16.95 17.12
C GLN A 126 -12.81 -16.97 17.61
N THR A 127 -13.02 -17.51 18.82
CA THR A 127 -14.33 -17.50 19.45
C THR A 127 -14.72 -16.08 19.87
N ASP A 128 -15.95 -15.69 19.55
CA ASP A 128 -16.54 -14.41 19.92
C ASP A 128 -17.90 -14.64 20.59
N ALA A 129 -17.99 -14.32 21.88
CA ALA A 129 -19.20 -14.53 22.68
C ALA A 129 -20.35 -13.59 22.32
N SER A 130 -20.12 -12.57 21.49
CA SER A 130 -21.19 -11.71 20.96
C SER A 130 -21.95 -12.31 19.78
N LEU A 131 -21.42 -13.38 19.18
CA LEU A 131 -22.07 -14.12 18.10
C LEU A 131 -22.98 -15.22 18.64
N GLY A 132 -24.04 -15.55 17.90
CA GLY A 132 -24.92 -16.67 18.24
C GLY A 132 -24.21 -18.02 18.15
N ALA A 133 -24.67 -19.03 18.88
CA ALA A 133 -24.06 -20.35 18.86
C ALA A 133 -23.99 -20.92 17.44
N GLY A 134 -22.80 -21.35 17.01
CA GLY A 134 -22.55 -21.84 15.64
C GLY A 134 -22.54 -20.77 14.54
N GLU A 135 -22.74 -19.49 14.86
CA GLU A 135 -22.59 -18.39 13.90
C GLU A 135 -21.12 -18.25 13.49
N VAL A 136 -20.85 -18.05 12.19
CA VAL A 136 -19.51 -17.80 11.66
C VAL A 136 -19.52 -16.49 10.91
N ARG A 137 -18.59 -15.60 11.24
CA ARG A 137 -18.40 -14.30 10.59
C ARG A 137 -16.98 -14.17 10.09
N GLN A 138 -16.81 -14.10 8.78
CA GLN A 138 -15.50 -13.79 8.19
C GLN A 138 -15.20 -12.30 8.35
N VAL A 139 -14.03 -11.98 8.90
CA VAL A 139 -13.57 -10.59 9.09
C VAL A 139 -12.34 -10.26 8.24
N GLU A 140 -11.59 -11.27 7.80
CA GLU A 140 -10.47 -11.11 6.86
C GLU A 140 -10.48 -12.16 5.76
N TYR A 141 -10.02 -11.77 4.59
CA TYR A 141 -9.86 -12.65 3.44
C TYR A 141 -8.40 -13.02 3.25
N ALA A 142 -8.17 -14.28 2.87
CA ALA A 142 -6.83 -14.77 2.56
C ALA A 142 -6.24 -14.03 1.34
N LYS A 143 -4.94 -13.74 1.40
CA LYS A 143 -4.21 -13.08 0.31
C LYS A 143 -2.88 -13.79 0.09
N ASN A 144 -2.53 -14.01 -1.18
CA ASN A 144 -1.19 -14.49 -1.50
C ASN A 144 -0.16 -13.42 -1.10
N GLY A 145 0.98 -13.89 -0.60
CA GLY A 145 2.19 -13.09 -0.48
C GLY A 145 2.89 -13.02 -1.83
N MET A 146 3.72 -11.99 -2.02
CA MET A 146 4.41 -11.77 -3.28
C MET A 146 5.64 -10.90 -3.06
N ASP A 147 6.75 -11.22 -3.72
CA ASP A 147 7.88 -10.31 -3.87
C ASP A 147 7.91 -9.84 -5.33
N VAL A 148 7.97 -8.54 -5.56
CA VAL A 148 7.98 -7.94 -6.90
C VAL A 148 9.09 -6.92 -7.05
N ALA A 149 9.56 -6.75 -8.29
CA ALA A 149 10.55 -5.74 -8.65
C ALA A 149 10.06 -4.85 -9.80
N TRP A 150 10.44 -3.58 -9.73
CA TRP A 150 10.34 -2.62 -10.83
C TRP A 150 11.73 -2.06 -11.11
N ARG A 151 12.13 -2.02 -12.37
CA ARG A 151 13.36 -1.34 -12.76
C ARG A 151 13.04 0.07 -13.25
N ARG A 152 13.79 1.06 -12.78
CA ARG A 152 13.72 2.46 -13.23
C ARG A 152 15.08 2.89 -13.74
N VAL A 153 15.13 3.28 -15.01
CA VAL A 153 16.32 3.83 -15.66
C VAL A 153 16.06 5.29 -15.96
N ILE A 154 16.98 6.16 -15.55
CA ILE A 154 16.96 7.59 -15.81
C ILE A 154 18.11 7.92 -16.75
N ARG A 155 17.82 8.59 -17.87
CA ARG A 155 18.83 8.98 -18.87
C ARG A 155 18.77 10.47 -19.14
N ASP A 156 19.92 11.09 -19.39
CA ASP A 156 19.95 12.46 -19.88
C ASP A 156 19.59 12.56 -21.38
N SER A 157 19.57 13.78 -21.92
CA SER A 157 19.30 14.02 -23.35
C SER A 157 20.37 13.48 -24.30
N ALA A 158 21.58 13.19 -23.81
CA ALA A 158 22.64 12.53 -24.56
C ALA A 158 22.52 11.00 -24.55
N GLY A 159 21.61 10.45 -23.73
CA GLY A 159 21.39 9.02 -23.54
C GLY A 159 22.27 8.38 -22.46
N GLU A 160 23.06 9.18 -21.73
CA GLU A 160 23.86 8.73 -20.60
C GLU A 160 22.94 8.29 -19.46
N VAL A 161 23.25 7.15 -18.85
CA VAL A 161 22.48 6.64 -17.70
C VAL A 161 22.86 7.42 -16.46
N LEU A 162 21.93 8.23 -15.96
CA LEU A 162 22.08 8.95 -14.70
C LEU A 162 21.78 8.07 -13.49
N SER A 163 20.81 7.15 -13.63
CA SER A 163 20.46 6.16 -12.60
C SER A 163 19.86 4.90 -13.22
N ASP A 164 20.08 3.76 -12.58
CA ASP A 164 19.51 2.44 -12.92
C ASP A 164 19.22 1.70 -11.61
N GLU A 165 17.96 1.72 -11.20
CA GLU A 165 17.53 1.28 -9.88
C GLU A 165 16.51 0.15 -10.01
N VAL A 166 16.62 -0.82 -9.09
CA VAL A 166 15.57 -1.83 -8.88
C VAL A 166 14.84 -1.50 -7.58
N LEU A 167 13.55 -1.30 -7.71
CA LEU A 167 12.63 -1.05 -6.62
C LEU A 167 11.90 -2.36 -6.29
N GLU A 168 12.25 -2.97 -5.17
CA GLU A 168 11.59 -4.18 -4.68
C GLU A 168 10.44 -3.86 -3.73
N SER A 169 9.48 -4.77 -3.64
CA SER A 169 8.39 -4.73 -2.65
C SER A 169 8.06 -6.14 -2.22
N SER A 170 7.96 -6.36 -0.92
CA SER A 170 7.65 -7.65 -0.33
C SER A 170 6.32 -7.60 0.41
N TYR A 171 5.41 -8.50 0.03
CA TYR A 171 4.06 -8.62 0.57
C TYR A 171 3.94 -9.95 1.32
N THR A 172 3.56 -9.86 2.58
CA THR A 172 3.37 -11.02 3.46
C THR A 172 2.06 -11.73 3.09
N PRO A 173 2.05 -13.07 2.94
CA PRO A 173 0.83 -13.82 2.74
C PRO A 173 -0.10 -13.67 3.94
N TRP A 174 -1.39 -13.47 3.67
CA TRP A 174 -2.38 -13.12 4.68
C TRP A 174 -3.38 -14.26 4.89
N ALA A 175 -3.59 -14.66 6.13
CA ALA A 175 -4.58 -15.69 6.46
C ALA A 175 -6.00 -15.12 6.39
N ALA A 176 -6.98 -15.96 6.06
CA ALA A 176 -8.38 -15.63 6.34
C ALA A 176 -8.63 -15.65 7.85
N TYR A 177 -9.52 -14.80 8.33
CA TYR A 177 -9.86 -14.69 9.75
C TYR A 177 -11.36 -14.80 9.94
N TYR A 178 -11.78 -15.71 10.82
CA TYR A 178 -13.17 -15.98 11.14
C TYR A 178 -13.41 -15.81 12.64
N LEU A 179 -14.46 -15.06 12.97
CA LEU A 179 -15.07 -15.07 14.30
C LEU A 179 -16.13 -16.17 14.33
N VAL A 180 -16.12 -16.99 15.36
CA VAL A 180 -17.09 -18.09 15.55
C VAL A 180 -17.81 -17.93 16.87
N GLY A 181 -19.12 -18.11 16.88
CA GLY A 181 -19.89 -18.12 18.11
C GLY A 181 -19.52 -19.31 19.00
N PRO A 182 -19.82 -19.24 20.32
CA PRO A 182 -19.56 -20.34 21.22
C PRO A 182 -20.26 -21.62 20.75
N THR A 183 -19.67 -22.79 21.01
CA THR A 183 -20.38 -24.05 20.87
C THR A 183 -21.32 -24.20 22.06
N ASP A 184 -22.61 -24.41 21.82
CA ASP A 184 -23.56 -24.79 22.87
C ASP A 184 -23.20 -26.18 23.38
N ASP A 185 -22.44 -26.25 24.48
CA ASP A 185 -22.14 -27.51 25.18
C ASP A 185 -23.38 -28.11 25.89
N SER A 186 -24.57 -27.50 25.75
CA SER A 186 -25.81 -27.98 26.38
C SER A 186 -26.44 -29.20 25.71
N ALA A 187 -25.87 -29.73 24.62
CA ALA A 187 -26.39 -30.92 23.93
C ALA A 187 -25.71 -32.24 24.35
N ALA A 188 -24.66 -32.22 25.20
CA ALA A 188 -23.91 -33.41 25.59
C ALA A 188 -24.32 -34.03 26.96
N ALA A 189 -25.33 -33.47 27.63
CA ALA A 189 -25.86 -33.99 28.89
C ALA A 189 -27.37 -34.24 28.77
N GLY A 190 -27.75 -35.28 28.04
CA GLY A 190 -29.12 -35.80 27.93
C GLY A 190 -29.14 -37.31 28.02
#